data_AF-A0AAV2YNP6-F1
#
_entry.id   AF-A0AAV2YNP6-F1
#
_cell.length_a   1.000
_cell.length_b   1.000
_cell.length_c   1.000
_cell.angle_alpha   90.00
_cell.angle_beta   90.00
_cell.angle_gamma   90.00
#
_symmetry.space_group_name_H-M   'P 1'
#
loop_
_entity.id
_entity.type
_entity.pdbx_description
1 polymer ?
#
loop_
_entity_poly.entity_id
_entity_poly.type
_entity_poly.pdbx_seq_one_letter_code
_entity_poly.pdbx_strand_id
1 'polypeptide(L)'
;MASRIASKAKPSRWLSDPATYPLIFCISVGSALCLSVGVRHLTSSPDVKWNRKVRMNPELAIKDQNDWMSHREGLKNLVENPVNRSKK
;
A
#
# COMPACT_ATOMS: atom_id res chain seq x y z
N MET A 1 42.34 -26.52 -16.71
CA MET A 1 40.96 -26.23 -16.26
C MET A 1 41.04 -25.76 -14.82
N ALA A 2 41.03 -24.45 -14.58
CA ALA A 2 41.11 -23.90 -13.23
C ALA A 2 39.72 -23.91 -12.59
N SER A 3 39.56 -24.74 -11.56
CA SER A 3 38.36 -24.80 -10.72
C SER A 3 38.10 -23.43 -10.09
N ARG A 4 36.96 -22.82 -10.43
CA ARG A 4 36.43 -21.68 -9.65
C ARG A 4 35.87 -22.26 -8.36
N ILE A 5 36.69 -22.32 -7.32
CA ILE A 5 36.21 -22.56 -5.96
C ILE A 5 35.26 -21.42 -5.64
N ALA A 6 33.96 -21.73 -5.52
CA ALA A 6 32.95 -20.79 -5.08
C ALA A 6 33.44 -20.15 -3.77
N SER A 7 33.67 -18.83 -3.80
CA SER A 7 33.96 -18.06 -2.60
C SER A 7 32.82 -18.30 -1.63
N LYS A 8 33.10 -19.03 -0.54
CA LYS A 8 32.13 -19.22 0.56
C LYS A 8 31.63 -17.83 0.96
N ALA A 9 30.35 -17.57 0.75
CA ALA A 9 29.71 -16.33 1.16
C ALA A 9 29.99 -16.15 2.66
N LYS A 10 30.74 -15.10 3.03
CA LYS A 10 30.93 -14.73 4.44
C LYS A 10 29.54 -14.61 5.07
N PRO A 11 29.31 -15.09 6.31
CA PRO A 11 28.04 -14.85 6.99
C PRO A 11 27.78 -13.34 6.91
N SER A 12 26.62 -12.99 6.35
CA SER A 12 26.24 -11.60 6.11
C SER A 12 26.48 -10.82 7.40
N ARG A 13 27.43 -9.89 7.41
CA ARG A 13 27.77 -9.09 8.60
C ARG A 13 26.54 -8.44 9.22
N TRP A 14 25.54 -8.16 8.39
CA TRP A 14 24.23 -7.62 8.76
C TRP A 14 23.37 -8.55 9.61
N LEU A 15 23.53 -9.87 9.46
CA LEU A 15 22.77 -10.87 10.22
C LEU A 15 23.55 -11.40 11.43
N SER A 16 24.84 -11.08 11.54
CA SER A 16 25.67 -11.47 12.68
C SER A 16 25.60 -10.49 13.85
N ASP A 17 25.26 -9.22 13.61
CA ASP A 17 25.23 -8.18 14.65
C ASP A 17 23.80 -7.92 15.17
N PRO A 18 23.53 -8.14 16.47
CA PRO A 18 22.24 -7.89 17.10
C PRO A 18 21.72 -6.45 16.93
N ALA A 19 22.62 -5.46 16.85
CA ALA A 19 22.25 -4.05 16.68
C ALA A 19 21.61 -3.77 15.31
N THR A 20 21.73 -4.69 14.36
CA THR A 20 21.23 -4.53 12.99
C THR A 20 19.76 -4.95 12.84
N TYR A 21 19.23 -5.79 13.74
CA TYR A 21 17.84 -6.27 13.65
C TYR A 21 16.77 -5.15 13.73
N PRO A 22 16.90 -4.14 14.61
CA PRO A 22 15.96 -3.02 14.62
C PRO A 22 15.93 -2.25 13.29
N LEU A 23 17.09 -2.08 12.63
CA LEU A 23 17.17 -1.43 11.32
C LEU A 23 16.49 -2.25 10.24
N ILE A 24 16.76 -3.56 10.20
CA ILE A 24 16.11 -4.49 9.27
C ILE A 24 14.60 -4.49 9.50
N PHE A 25 14.15 -4.47 10.76
CA PHE A 25 12.74 -4.39 11.10
C PHE A 25 12.10 -3.12 10.52
N CYS A 26 12.67 -1.94 10.75
CA CYS A 26 12.14 -0.69 10.20
C CYS A 26 12.06 -0.71 8.66
N ILE A 27 13.09 -1.21 7.98
CA ILE A 27 13.09 -1.32 6.51
C ILE A 27 12.01 -2.30 6.05
N SER A 28 11.88 -3.44 6.72
CA SER A 28 10.90 -4.46 6.37
C SER A 28 9.47 -3.96 6.56
N VAL A 29 9.18 -3.25 7.66
CA VAL A 29 7.88 -2.66 7.95
C VAL A 29 7.56 -1.57 6.93
N GLY A 30 8.51 -0.66 6.64
CA GLY A 30 8.31 0.38 5.63
C GLY A 30 8.04 -0.19 4.23
N SER A 31 8.78 -1.23 3.85
CA SER A 31 8.60 -1.91 2.57
C SER A 31 7.25 -2.62 2.49
N ALA A 32 6.86 -3.33 3.56
CA ALA A 32 5.58 -4.01 3.64
C ALA A 32 4.41 -3.03 3.58
N LEU A 33 4.50 -1.89 4.29
CA LEU A 33 3.50 -0.83 4.23
C LEU A 33 3.38 -0.26 2.82
N CYS A 34 4.50 0.08 2.18
CA CYS A 34 4.52 0.59 0.81
C CYS A 34 3.84 -0.38 -0.16
N LEU A 35 4.22 -1.66 -0.12
CA LEU A 35 3.62 -2.69 -0.97
C LEU A 35 2.14 -2.90 -0.67
N SER A 36 1.74 -2.93 0.60
CA SER A 36 0.34 -3.12 0.99
C SER A 36 -0.55 -1.99 0.47
N VAL A 37 -0.08 -0.74 0.58
CA VAL A 37 -0.79 0.44 0.08
C VAL A 37 -0.81 0.43 -1.43
N GLY A 38 0.31 0.11 -2.08
CA GLY A 38 0.40 -0.01 -3.53
C GLY A 38 -0.56 -1.06 -4.09
N VAL A 39 -0.57 -2.26 -3.53
CA VAL A 39 -1.49 -3.34 -3.92
C VAL A 39 -2.94 -2.89 -3.73
N ARG A 40 -3.30 -2.32 -2.57
CA ARG A 40 -4.66 -1.81 -2.33
C ARG A 40 -5.09 -0.77 -3.38
N HIS A 41 -4.20 0.14 -3.78
CA HIS A 41 -4.51 1.13 -4.81
C HIS A 41 -4.60 0.53 -6.22
N LEU A 42 -3.84 -0.52 -6.53
CA LEU A 42 -3.92 -1.18 -7.83
C LEU A 42 -5.15 -2.10 -7.95
N THR A 43 -5.57 -2.75 -6.87
CA THR A 43 -6.65 -3.75 -6.92
C THR A 43 -8.02 -3.20 -6.55
N SER A 44 -8.08 -2.24 -5.62
CA SER A 44 -9.33 -1.78 -5.02
C SER A 44 -9.62 -0.30 -5.26
N SER A 45 -8.75 0.43 -5.97
CA SER A 45 -9.05 1.81 -6.36
C SER A 45 -10.24 1.84 -7.33
N PRO A 46 -11.20 2.76 -7.16
CA PRO A 46 -12.34 2.89 -8.07
C PRO A 46 -11.91 3.23 -9.51
N ASP A 47 -10.74 3.83 -9.69
CA ASP A 47 -10.22 4.21 -11.02
C ASP A 47 -9.64 3.01 -11.79
N VAL A 48 -9.19 1.97 -11.08
CA VAL A 48 -8.57 0.79 -11.70
C VAL A 48 -9.61 -0.32 -11.88
N LYS A 49 -10.21 -0.37 -13.07
CA LYS A 49 -11.26 -1.36 -13.40
C LYS A 49 -10.70 -2.54 -14.20
N TRP A 50 -10.42 -3.64 -13.51
CA TRP A 50 -9.95 -4.89 -14.12
C TRP A 50 -10.99 -5.55 -15.03
N ASN A 51 -12.27 -5.54 -14.63
CA ASN A 51 -13.35 -6.15 -15.40
C ASN A 51 -13.95 -5.17 -16.44
N ARG A 52 -14.07 -5.61 -17.70
CA ARG A 52 -14.70 -4.83 -18.77
C ARG A 52 -16.16 -4.49 -18.49
N LYS A 53 -16.92 -5.39 -17.85
CA LYS A 53 -18.35 -5.15 -17.57
C LYS A 53 -18.57 -3.98 -16.60
N VAL A 54 -17.68 -3.83 -15.61
CA VAL A 54 -17.75 -2.73 -14.64
C VAL A 54 -17.39 -1.39 -15.28
N ARG A 55 -16.47 -1.39 -16.27
CA ARG A 55 -16.09 -0.18 -17.03
C ARG A 55 -17.24 0.43 -17.82
N MET A 56 -18.17 -0.40 -18.30
CA MET A 56 -19.29 0.06 -19.13
C MET A 56 -20.49 0.56 -18.30
N ASN A 57 -20.46 0.42 -16.97
CA ASN A 57 -21.58 0.74 -16.10
C ASN A 57 -21.19 1.86 -15.12
N PRO A 58 -21.62 3.11 -15.36
CA PRO A 58 -21.22 4.26 -14.56
C PRO A 58 -21.72 4.20 -13.10
N GLU A 59 -22.87 3.57 -12.85
CA GLU A 59 -23.47 3.52 -11.51
C GLU A 59 -22.64 2.67 -10.52
N LEU A 60 -22.06 1.58 -11.01
CA LEU A 60 -21.16 0.74 -10.22
C LEU A 60 -19.87 1.47 -9.86
N ALA A 61 -19.40 2.38 -10.73
CA ALA A 61 -18.21 3.18 -10.46
C ALA A 61 -18.42 4.17 -9.29
N ILE A 62 -19.61 4.79 -9.20
CA ILE A 62 -19.95 5.73 -8.12
C ILE A 62 -20.04 5.01 -6.76
N LYS A 63 -20.64 3.82 -6.74
CA LYS A 63 -20.73 3.00 -5.51
C LYS A 63 -19.35 2.61 -4.99
N ASP A 64 -18.47 2.13 -5.88
CA ASP A 64 -17.09 1.74 -5.51
C ASP A 64 -16.31 2.93 -4.94
N GLN A 65 -16.51 4.13 -5.49
CA GLN A 65 -15.83 5.34 -5.02
C GLN A 65 -16.25 5.74 -3.61
N ASN A 66 -17.55 5.68 -3.30
CA ASN A 66 -18.05 6.00 -1.97
C ASN A 66 -17.53 5.00 -0.92
N ASP A 67 -17.51 3.71 -1.25
CA ASP A 67 -17.02 2.68 -0.35
C ASP A 67 -15.50 2.79 -0.11
N TRP A 68 -14.73 3.13 -1.16
CA TRP A 68 -13.30 3.43 -1.04
C TRP A 68 -13.03 4.59 -0.07
N MET A 69 -13.82 5.67 -0.17
CA MET A 69 -13.67 6.89 0.63
C MET A 69 -14.29 6.80 2.02
N SER A 70 -15.10 5.78 2.32
CA SER A 70 -15.81 5.60 3.59
C SER A 70 -14.89 5.72 4.82
N HIS A 71 -13.69 5.14 4.73
CA HIS A 71 -12.66 5.17 5.76
C HIS A 71 -12.13 6.60 6.06
N ARG A 72 -12.28 7.54 5.13
CA ARG A 72 -11.83 8.94 5.27
C ARG A 72 -12.96 9.88 5.69
N GLU A 73 -14.22 9.50 5.54
CA GLU A 73 -15.36 10.38 5.85
C GLU A 73 -15.39 10.80 7.32
N GLY A 74 -14.99 9.92 8.25
CA GLY A 74 -14.86 10.28 9.66
C GLY A 74 -13.80 11.36 9.90
N LEU A 75 -12.66 11.26 9.22
CA LEU A 75 -11.56 12.24 9.35
C LEU A 75 -11.86 13.55 8.62
N LYS A 76 -12.54 13.47 7.47
CA LYS A 76 -12.87 14.63 6.62
C LYS A 76 -13.82 15.61 7.31
N ASN A 77 -14.63 15.12 8.24
CA ASN A 77 -15.63 15.90 8.96
C ASN A 77 -15.20 16.29 10.38
N LEU A 78 -13.93 16.08 10.76
CA LEU A 78 -13.39 16.52 12.05
C LEU A 78 -13.32 18.05 12.18
N VAL A 79 -13.16 18.75 11.06
CA VAL A 79 -13.13 20.21 11.00
C VAL A 79 -14.28 20.68 10.14
N GLU A 80 -14.97 21.72 10.58
CA GLU A 80 -16.05 22.32 9.81
C GLU A 80 -15.51 22.90 8.50
N ASN A 81 -15.91 22.29 7.39
CA ASN A 81 -15.63 22.80 6.05
C ASN A 81 -16.83 23.61 5.57
N PRO A 82 -16.65 24.86 5.10
CA PRO A 82 -17.73 25.66 4.49
C PRO A 82 -18.50 24.92 3.40
N VAL A 83 -17.85 24.01 2.67
CA VAL A 83 -18.45 23.16 1.63
C VAL A 83 -19.40 22.10 2.20
N ASN A 84 -19.12 21.60 3.41
CA ASN A 84 -19.94 20.56 4.06
C ASN A 84 -21.09 21.14 4.91
N ARG A 85 -21.12 22.46 5.13
CA ARG A 85 -22.11 23.14 6.00
C ARG A 85 -23.56 22.94 5.53
N SER A 86 -23.78 22.71 4.23
CA SER A 86 -25.12 22.50 3.64
C SER A 86 -25.69 21.08 3.77
N LYS A 87 -24.88 20.09 4.17
CA LYS A 87 -25.28 18.66 4.17
C LYS A 87 -25.68 18.12 5.56
N LYS A 88 -25.84 19.01 6.55
CA LYS A 88 -26.15 18.67 7.93
C LYS A 88 -27.64 18.86 8.21
#